data_AF-A0A2R6XZC2-F1
#
_entry.id   AF-A0A2R6XZC2-F1
#
_cell.length_a   1.000
_cell.length_b   1.000
_cell.length_c   1.000
_cell.angle_alpha   90.00
_cell.angle_beta   90.00
_cell.angle_gamma   90.00
#
_symmetry.space_group_name_H-M   'P 1'
#
loop_
_entity.id
_entity.type
_entity.pdbx_description
1 polymer ?
#
loop_
_entity_poly.entity_id
_entity_poly.type
_entity_poly.pdbx_seq_one_letter_code
_entity_poly.pdbx_strand_id
1 'polypeptide(L)' 'MANAVLYVLRRGVSLPADDLVREMARLLGYQRTGQTVEKRMRMGIELLITRGKVREVSGALVDITPS' A
#
# COMPACT_ATOMS: atom_id res chain seq x y z
N MET A 1 3.80 -4.89 -6.96
CA MET A 1 2.81 -4.15 -6.14
C MET A 1 3.06 -4.38 -4.64
N ALA A 2 2.97 -5.60 -4.11
CA ALA A 2 3.17 -5.86 -2.66
C ALA A 2 4.49 -5.31 -2.07
N ASN A 3 5.62 -5.45 -2.75
CA ASN A 3 6.89 -4.92 -2.22
C ASN A 3 6.90 -3.39 -2.12
N ALA A 4 6.19 -2.67 -3.01
CA ALA A 4 6.07 -1.23 -2.95
C ALA A 4 5.22 -0.77 -1.76
N VAL A 5 4.14 -1.50 -1.43
CA VAL A 5 3.32 -1.26 -0.23
C VAL A 5 4.18 -1.31 1.03
N LEU A 6 4.92 -2.40 1.23
CA LEU A 6 5.77 -2.57 2.41
C LEU A 6 6.88 -1.53 2.45
N TYR A 7 7.46 -1.18 1.30
CA TYR A 7 8.47 -0.13 1.24
C TYR A 7 7.94 1.24 1.68
N VAL A 8 6.71 1.60 1.28
CA VAL A 8 6.06 2.85 1.70
C VAL A 8 5.74 2.81 3.20
N LEU A 9 5.10 1.74 3.68
CA LEU A 9 4.70 1.59 5.09
C LEU A 9 5.88 1.51 6.07
N ARG A 10 7.03 1.01 5.63
CA ARG A 10 8.26 0.97 6.45
C ARG A 10 8.97 2.33 6.55
N ARG A 11 8.72 3.24 5.60
CA ARG A 11 9.34 4.57 5.57
C ARG A 11 8.49 5.66 6.22
N GLY A 12 7.19 5.43 6.38
CA GLY A 12 6.25 6.40 6.90
C GLY A 12 5.14 5.72 7.70
N VAL A 13 4.82 6.34 8.85
CA VAL A 13 3.73 5.99 9.75
C VAL A 13 2.47 5.66 8.95
N SER A 14 1.73 4.65 9.40
CA SER A 14 0.48 4.15 8.83
C SER A 14 -0.35 5.16 8.05
N LEU A 15 -0.85 4.75 6.87
CA LEU A 15 -1.55 5.64 5.95
C LEU A 15 -2.93 5.07 5.56
N PRO A 16 -3.94 5.92 5.29
CA PRO A 16 -5.16 5.47 4.62
C PRO A 16 -4.87 4.79 3.28
N ALA A 17 -5.73 3.85 2.87
CA ALA A 17 -5.53 3.07 1.64
C ALA A 17 -5.38 3.95 0.39
N ASP A 18 -6.13 5.05 0.29
CA ASP A 18 -6.09 5.95 -0.86
C ASP A 18 -4.78 6.76 -0.91
N ASP A 19 -4.26 7.16 0.25
CA ASP A 19 -2.95 7.83 0.35
C ASP A 19 -1.81 6.86 0.01
N LEU A 20 -1.92 5.61 0.49
CA LEU A 20 -0.97 4.55 0.14
C LEU A 20 -0.97 4.28 -1.38
N VAL A 21 -2.14 4.26 -2.02
CA VAL A 21 -2.26 4.12 -3.48
C VAL A 21 -1.57 5.29 -4.20
N ARG A 22 -1.79 6.53 -3.76
CA ARG A 22 -1.15 7.73 -4.35
C ARG A 22 0.37 7.69 -4.21
N GLU A 23 0.87 7.33 -3.04
CA GLU A 23 2.31 7.28 -2.77
C GLU A 23 2.99 6.15 -3.53
N MET A 24 2.35 4.97 -3.63
CA MET A 24 2.81 3.90 -4.50
C MET A 24 2.85 4.30 -5.97
N ALA A 25 1.84 5.04 -6.45
CA ALA A 25 1.80 5.51 -7.83
C ALA A 25 2.98 6.44 -8.14
N ARG A 26 3.24 7.39 -7.24
CA ARG A 26 4.39 8.29 -7.31
C ARG A 26 5.71 7.52 -7.31
N LEU A 27 5.86 6.57 -6.39
CA LEU A 27 7.08 5.77 -6.24
C LEU A 27 7.36 4.89 -7.47
N LEU A 28 6.32 4.39 -8.12
CA LEU A 28 6.42 3.58 -9.33
C LEU A 28 6.50 4.43 -10.62
N GLY A 29 6.55 5.76 -10.51
CA GLY A 29 6.70 6.67 -11.65
C GLY A 29 5.42 6.89 -12.47
N TYR A 30 4.25 6.54 -11.94
CA TYR A 30 2.98 6.76 -12.64
C TYR A 30 2.54 8.22 -12.51
N GLN A 31 2.59 8.98 -13.61
CA GLN A 31 2.07 10.36 -13.67
C GLN A 31 0.55 10.46 -13.58
N ARG A 32 -0.19 9.42 -14.01
CA ARG A 32 -1.65 9.32 -13.90
C ARG A 32 -2.04 7.94 -13.40
N THR A 33 -2.73 7.88 -12.28
CA THR A 33 -3.30 6.63 -11.75
C THR A 33 -4.65 6.39 -12.41
N GLY A 34 -4.65 5.76 -13.58
CA GLY A 34 -5.89 5.28 -14.20
C GLY A 34 -6.50 4.11 -13.41
N GLN A 35 -7.79 3.81 -13.63
CA GLN A 35 -8.52 2.74 -12.91
C GLN A 35 -7.77 1.41 -12.88
N THR A 36 -7.09 1.03 -13.98
CA THR A 36 -6.30 -0.21 -14.05
C THR A 36 -5.13 -0.22 -13.07
N VAL A 37 -4.39 0.90 -12.96
CA VAL A 37 -3.23 1.01 -12.07
C VAL A 37 -3.69 1.00 -10.62
N GLU A 38 -4.75 1.76 -10.32
CA GLU A 38 -5.38 1.78 -9.00
C GLU A 38 -5.85 0.38 -8.57
N LYS A 39 -6.58 -0.32 -9.45
CA LYS A 39 -7.05 -1.69 -9.15
C LYS A 39 -5.89 -2.63 -8.81
N ARG A 40 -4.79 -2.59 -9.57
CA ARG A 40 -3.59 -3.41 -9.30
C ARG A 40 -2.93 -3.07 -7.96
N MET A 41 -2.93 -1.79 -7.59
CA MET A 41 -2.40 -1.34 -6.30
C MET A 41 -3.27 -1.82 -5.14
N ARG A 42 -4.59 -1.68 -5.25
CA ARG A 42 -5.55 -2.19 -4.26
C ARG A 42 -5.44 -3.72 -4.10
N MET A 43 -5.32 -4.46 -5.19
CA MET A 43 -5.05 -5.92 -5.13
C MET A 43 -3.74 -6.25 -4.41
N GLY A 44 -2.70 -5.42 -4.58
CA GLY A 44 -1.43 -5.59 -3.87
C GLY A 44 -1.54 -5.37 -2.36
N ILE A 45 -2.35 -4.40 -1.95
CA ILE A 45 -2.68 -4.13 -0.53
C ILE A 45 -3.45 -5.31 0.05
N GLU A 46 -4.52 -5.74 -0.63
CA GLU A 46 -5.37 -6.86 -0.21
C GLU A 46 -4.56 -8.15 -0.05
N LEU A 47 -3.65 -8.44 -1.00
CA LEU A 47 -2.75 -9.57 -0.90
C LEU A 47 -1.89 -9.55 0.38
N LEU A 48 -1.44 -8.37 0.82
CA LEU A 48 -0.63 -8.25 2.03
C LEU A 48 -1.45 -8.35 3.31
N ILE A 49 -2.70 -7.88 3.29
CA ILE A 49 -3.65 -8.08 4.39
C ILE A 49 -3.95 -9.57 4.54
N THR A 50 -4.29 -10.25 3.44
CA THR A 50 -4.56 -11.70 3.43
C THR A 50 -3.34 -12.52 3.87
N ARG A 51 -2.12 -12.04 3.59
CA ARG A 51 -0.87 -12.68 4.04
C ARG A 51 -0.48 -12.33 5.47
N GLY A 52 -1.26 -11.52 6.19
CA GLY A 52 -0.98 -11.12 7.57
C GLY A 52 0.25 -10.23 7.72
N LYS A 53 0.67 -9.54 6.66
CA LYS A 53 1.83 -8.62 6.68
C LYS A 53 1.43 -7.17 6.93
N VAL A 54 0.21 -6.81 6.54
CA VAL A 54 -0.36 -5.49 6.74
C VAL A 54 -1.69 -5.63 7.48
N ARG A 55 -1.99 -4.71 8.38
CA ARG A 55 -3.28 -4.64 9.08
C ARG A 55 -3.89 -3.26 8.98
N GLU A 56 -5.20 -3.19 8.89
CA GLU A 56 -5.94 -1.95 9.05
C GLU A 56 -6.19 -1.67 10.54
N VAL A 57 -5.76 -0.50 11.01
CA VAL A 57 -5.90 -0.02 12.38
C VAL A 57 -6.46 1.39 12.30
N SER A 58 -7.68 1.59 12.81
CA SER A 58 -8.34 2.91 12.86
C SER A 58 -8.39 3.62 11.49
N GLY A 59 -8.61 2.88 10.40
CA GLY A 59 -8.68 3.41 9.03
C GLY A 59 -7.33 3.63 8.34
N ALA A 60 -6.22 3.25 8.98
CA ALA A 60 -4.87 3.33 8.41
C ALA A 60 -4.25 1.94 8.27
N LEU A 61 -3.45 1.74 7.21
CA LEU A 61 -2.72 0.50 6.96
C LEU A 61 -1.35 0.56 7.64
N VAL A 62 -1.00 -0.51 8.35
CA VAL A 62 0.21 -0.64 9.17
C VAL A 62 0.97 -1.90 8.75
N ASP A 63 2.29 -1.82 8.54
CA ASP A 63 3.15 -3.02 8.42
C ASP A 63 3.30 -3.67 9.80
N ILE A 64 2.98 -4.95 9.91
CA ILE A 64 3.05 -5.74 11.15
C ILE A 64 4.09 -6.86 11.06
N THR A 65 4.91 -6.85 10.01
CA THR A 65 5.99 -7.83 9.84
C THR A 65 7.06 -7.61 10.91
N PRO A 66 7.50 -8.65 11.64
CA PRO A 66 8.60 -8.53 12.59
C PRO A 66 9.90 -8.15 11.86
N SER A 67 10.64 -7.19 12.44
CA SER A 67 11.91 -6.62 11.95
C SER A 67 13.08 -7.57 12.08
#